data_AF-A0A2W2GGY5-F1
#
_entry.id   AF-A0A2W2GGY5-F1
#
_cell.length_a   1.000
_cell.length_b   1.000
_cell.length_c   1.000
_cell.angle_alpha   90.00
_cell.angle_beta   90.00
_cell.angle_gamma   90.00
#
_symmetry.space_group_name_H-M   'P 1'
#
loop_
_entity.id
_entity.type
_entity.pdbx_description
1 polymer ?
#
loop_
_entity_poly.entity_id
_entity_poly.type
_entity_poly.pdbx_seq_one_letter_code
_entity_poly.pdbx_strand_id
1 'polypeptide(L)'
;MTGTAGRIERMISDITALVGDIPGPVRAAFQAMPRHLFIPPVALVDEAGMTAGIDRHADPAAWMNAVYSDMPIVTQLADGAVPMMMRSQRPATTPDDRRGEHTTTVDPRTIAAAPAGANLAMAAITGLGCYSYREDDTCRVVVTDPPTGNWSVATWRPGRDEYTVRQAGGRPLWEEAVDAYFRWMSWGEPGRDRFGMTVTPKGQQVWLDTPERPVTP
;
A
#
# COMPACT_ATOMS: atom_id res chain seq x y z
N MET A 1 -2.00 -29.73 9.16
CA MET A 1 -1.55 -28.43 9.71
C MET A 1 -0.04 -28.50 9.95
N THR A 2 0.76 -27.82 9.15
CA THR A 2 2.21 -27.75 9.39
C THR A 2 2.46 -26.82 10.57
N GLY A 3 2.96 -27.36 11.68
CA GLY A 3 3.35 -26.56 12.84
C GLY A 3 4.47 -25.58 12.52
N THR A 4 4.74 -24.65 13.45
CA THR A 4 5.74 -23.58 13.30
C THR A 4 7.09 -24.06 12.77
N ALA A 5 7.61 -25.18 13.31
CA ALA A 5 8.88 -25.75 12.86
C ALA A 5 8.88 -26.08 11.35
N GLY A 6 7.81 -26.71 10.84
CA GLY A 6 7.73 -27.04 9.42
C GLY A 6 7.52 -25.82 8.52
N ARG A 7 7.01 -24.70 9.04
CA ARG A 7 6.96 -23.42 8.31
C ARG A 7 8.33 -22.76 8.26
N ILE A 8 9.09 -22.81 9.35
CA ILE A 8 10.47 -22.33 9.41
C ILE A 8 11.34 -23.09 8.40
N GLU A 9 11.28 -24.43 8.41
CA GLU A 9 12.09 -25.24 7.48
C GLU A 9 11.72 -24.97 6.02
N ARG A 10 10.44 -24.77 5.72
CA ARG A 10 10.00 -24.38 4.37
C ARG A 10 10.57 -23.01 3.98
N MET A 11 10.41 -22.00 4.83
CA MET A 11 10.96 -20.66 4.59
C MET A 11 12.48 -20.70 4.38
N ILE A 12 13.21 -21.47 5.19
CA ILE A 12 14.66 -21.63 5.02
C ILE A 12 14.98 -22.31 3.69
N SER A 13 14.21 -23.32 3.28
CA SER A 13 14.35 -23.97 1.97
C SER A 13 14.12 -22.98 0.83
N ASP A 14 13.08 -22.16 0.92
CA ASP A 14 12.72 -21.17 -0.11
C ASP A 14 13.81 -20.09 -0.24
N ILE A 15 14.32 -19.57 0.89
CA ILE A 15 15.45 -18.63 0.89
C ILE A 15 16.69 -19.28 0.30
N THR A 16 17.00 -20.54 0.68
CA THR A 16 18.18 -21.26 0.15
C THR A 16 18.09 -21.42 -1.37
N ALA A 17 16.90 -21.65 -1.91
CA ALA A 17 16.68 -21.73 -3.36
C ALA A 17 16.89 -20.38 -4.07
N LEU A 18 16.63 -19.26 -3.39
CA LEU A 18 16.77 -17.91 -3.94
C LEU A 18 18.20 -17.36 -3.89
N VAL A 19 18.91 -17.56 -2.77
CA VAL A 19 20.22 -16.90 -2.51
C VAL A 19 21.39 -17.88 -2.43
N GLY A 20 21.14 -19.18 -2.57
CA GLY A 20 22.14 -20.23 -2.38
C GLY A 20 22.28 -20.65 -0.92
N ASP A 21 23.36 -21.38 -0.61
CA ASP A 21 23.52 -22.03 0.69
C ASP A 21 23.59 -21.02 1.84
N ILE A 22 22.78 -21.24 2.87
CA ILE A 22 22.69 -20.37 4.04
C ILE A 22 23.65 -20.90 5.11
N PRO A 23 24.64 -20.11 5.57
CA PRO A 23 25.58 -20.55 6.59
C PRO A 23 24.89 -21.08 7.84
N GLY A 24 25.46 -22.13 8.43
CA GLY A 24 24.92 -22.80 9.63
C GLY A 24 24.48 -21.85 10.77
N PRO A 25 25.27 -20.83 11.14
CA PRO A 25 24.85 -19.84 12.15
C PRO A 25 23.59 -19.05 11.78
N VAL A 26 23.43 -18.70 10.51
CA VAL A 26 22.24 -17.96 10.02
C VAL A 26 21.01 -18.87 10.00
N ARG A 27 21.17 -20.13 9.56
CA ARG A 27 20.11 -21.15 9.66
C ARG A 27 19.64 -21.34 11.10
N ALA A 28 20.58 -21.48 12.03
CA ALA A 28 20.26 -21.62 13.46
C ALA A 28 19.52 -20.39 14.01
N ALA A 29 19.86 -19.18 13.56
CA ALA A 29 19.15 -17.96 13.94
C ALA A 29 17.68 -17.98 13.47
N PHE A 30 17.39 -18.40 12.24
CA PHE A 30 16.00 -18.55 11.76
C PHE A 30 15.19 -19.57 12.56
N GLN A 31 15.83 -20.66 13.00
CA GLN A 31 15.18 -21.70 13.82
C GLN A 31 14.92 -21.24 15.26
N ALA A 32 15.88 -20.52 15.86
CA ALA A 32 15.78 -20.01 17.22
C ALA A 32 14.82 -18.82 17.33
N MET A 33 14.59 -18.09 16.24
CA MET A 33 13.84 -16.84 16.23
C MET A 33 12.65 -16.90 15.27
N PRO A 34 11.51 -17.51 15.68
CA PRO A 34 10.34 -17.63 14.83
C PRO A 34 9.82 -16.27 14.38
N ARG A 35 9.80 -16.04 13.06
CA ARG A 35 9.38 -14.78 12.42
C ARG A 35 8.05 -14.23 12.94
N HIS A 36 7.09 -15.10 13.26
CA HIS A 36 5.77 -14.72 13.77
C HIS A 36 5.75 -14.03 15.15
N LEU A 37 6.87 -13.99 15.87
CA LEU A 37 6.98 -13.23 17.12
C LEU A 37 7.20 -11.73 16.88
N PHE A 38 7.62 -11.35 15.67
CA PHE A 38 7.96 -9.97 15.30
C PHE A 38 6.87 -9.30 14.46
N ILE A 39 5.86 -10.05 14.04
CA ILE A 39 4.75 -9.52 13.25
C ILE A 39 3.59 -9.20 14.18
N PRO A 40 3.05 -7.97 14.16
CA PRO A 40 1.88 -7.62 14.95
C PRO A 40 0.66 -8.49 14.61
N PRO A 41 -0.34 -8.57 15.51
CA PRO A 41 -1.56 -9.33 15.24
C PRO A 41 -2.28 -8.87 13.97
N VAL A 42 -2.15 -7.59 13.59
CA VAL A 42 -2.67 -7.05 12.34
C VAL A 42 -1.54 -6.45 11.53
N ALA A 43 -1.47 -6.81 10.26
CA ALA A 43 -0.48 -6.32 9.32
C ALA A 43 -1.08 -6.18 7.91
N LEU A 44 -0.34 -5.57 7.00
CA LEU A 44 -0.71 -5.43 5.60
C LEU A 44 0.29 -6.23 4.77
N VAL A 45 -0.21 -6.89 3.74
CA VAL A 45 0.59 -7.60 2.75
C VAL A 45 0.30 -7.04 1.37
N ASP A 46 1.28 -7.11 0.49
CA ASP A 46 1.07 -6.88 -0.94
C ASP A 46 0.74 -8.21 -1.61
N GLU A 47 -0.53 -8.41 -1.94
CA GLU A 47 -1.02 -9.59 -2.65
C GLU A 47 -1.28 -9.21 -4.11
N ALA A 48 -0.31 -9.52 -4.98
CA ALA A 48 -0.37 -9.25 -6.41
C ALA A 48 -0.61 -7.76 -6.79
N GLY A 49 0.05 -6.84 -6.09
CA GLY A 49 -0.06 -5.39 -6.33
C GLY A 49 -1.24 -4.74 -5.62
N MET A 50 -1.96 -5.49 -4.78
CA MET A 50 -3.10 -5.02 -4.01
C MET A 50 -2.82 -5.18 -2.52
N THR A 51 -2.99 -4.09 -1.77
CA THR A 51 -2.78 -4.13 -0.33
C THR A 51 -3.94 -4.86 0.37
N ALA A 52 -3.64 -5.98 1.01
CA ALA A 52 -4.58 -6.77 1.78
C ALA A 52 -4.23 -6.75 3.27
N GLY A 53 -5.25 -6.76 4.13
CA GLY A 53 -5.07 -6.86 5.58
C GLY A 53 -5.05 -8.30 6.05
N ILE A 54 -4.06 -8.65 6.87
CA ILE A 54 -4.01 -9.93 7.59
C ILE A 54 -4.26 -9.69 9.08
N ASP A 55 -5.04 -10.57 9.71
CA ASP A 55 -5.44 -10.45 11.12
C ASP A 55 -5.34 -11.83 11.80
N ARG A 56 -4.45 -11.93 12.79
CA ARG A 56 -4.18 -13.15 13.56
C ARG A 56 -5.40 -13.64 14.32
N HIS A 57 -6.27 -12.74 14.78
CA HIS A 57 -7.45 -13.10 15.56
C HIS A 57 -8.62 -13.50 14.68
N ALA A 58 -8.80 -12.83 13.53
CA ALA A 58 -9.86 -13.14 12.59
C ALA A 58 -9.58 -14.40 11.75
N ASP A 59 -8.35 -14.53 11.22
CA ASP A 59 -7.90 -15.71 10.47
C ASP A 59 -6.45 -16.07 10.83
N PRO A 60 -6.24 -16.86 11.90
CA PRO A 60 -4.91 -17.27 12.35
C PRO A 60 -4.13 -18.05 11.28
N ALA A 61 -4.83 -18.79 10.41
CA ALA A 61 -4.21 -19.64 9.41
C ALA A 61 -3.69 -18.81 8.23
N ALA A 62 -4.49 -17.88 7.69
CA ALA A 62 -4.06 -16.95 6.66
C ALA A 62 -2.92 -16.05 7.15
N TRP A 63 -3.02 -15.56 8.40
CA TRP A 63 -1.95 -14.78 9.02
C TRP A 63 -0.63 -15.57 9.11
N MET A 64 -0.67 -16.82 9.60
CA MET A 64 0.54 -17.68 9.67
C MET A 64 1.09 -18.04 8.28
N ASN A 65 0.24 -18.15 7.26
CA ASN A 65 0.69 -18.37 5.88
C ASN A 65 1.43 -17.15 5.34
N ALA A 66 0.84 -15.96 5.47
CA ALA A 66 1.45 -14.71 5.05
C ALA A 66 2.79 -14.46 5.74
N VAL A 67 2.86 -14.64 7.07
CA VAL A 67 4.07 -14.41 7.88
C VAL A 67 5.28 -15.21 7.43
N TYR A 68 5.05 -16.44 6.95
CA TYR A 68 6.12 -17.34 6.49
C TYR A 68 6.25 -17.39 4.97
N SER A 69 5.55 -16.51 4.25
CA SER A 69 5.76 -16.31 2.82
C SER A 69 6.93 -15.35 2.53
N ASP A 70 7.29 -15.26 1.26
CA ASP A 70 8.22 -14.27 0.72
C ASP A 70 7.54 -12.92 0.44
N MET A 71 6.22 -12.79 0.66
CA MET A 71 5.51 -11.54 0.46
C MET A 71 6.02 -10.45 1.41
N PRO A 72 6.15 -9.20 0.93
CA PRO A 72 6.40 -8.06 1.80
C PRO A 72 5.28 -7.90 2.83
N ILE A 73 5.67 -7.76 4.10
CA ILE A 73 4.74 -7.49 5.20
C ILE A 73 5.05 -6.10 5.72
N VAL A 74 4.08 -5.21 5.61
CA VAL A 74 4.12 -3.92 6.26
C VAL A 74 3.63 -4.13 7.69
N THR A 75 4.47 -3.81 8.67
CA THR A 75 4.15 -3.93 10.11
C THR A 75 3.94 -2.58 10.78
N GLN A 76 4.21 -1.48 10.06
CA GLN A 76 4.09 -0.10 10.54
C GLN A 76 3.87 0.85 9.36
N LEU A 77 3.02 1.86 9.54
CA LEU A 77 2.77 2.93 8.58
C LEU A 77 3.14 4.28 9.20
N ALA A 78 3.62 5.22 8.37
CA ALA A 78 3.89 6.62 8.73
C ALA A 78 4.65 6.76 10.06
N ASP A 79 5.80 6.10 10.21
CA ASP A 79 6.62 6.10 11.43
C ASP A 79 5.86 5.76 12.73
N GLY A 80 4.76 5.02 12.61
CA GLY A 80 3.91 4.64 13.74
C GLY A 80 2.91 5.72 14.16
N ALA A 81 2.88 6.86 13.48
CA ALA A 81 1.86 7.91 13.67
C ALA A 81 0.47 7.46 13.20
N VAL A 82 0.43 6.47 12.30
CA VAL A 82 -0.82 5.83 11.87
C VAL A 82 -0.83 4.41 12.44
N PRO A 83 -1.72 4.11 13.42
CA PRO A 83 -1.83 2.75 13.95
C PRO A 83 -2.22 1.79 12.82
N MET A 84 -1.65 0.60 12.84
CA MET A 84 -2.01 -0.49 11.93
C MET A 84 -3.43 -0.95 12.28
N MET A 85 -4.39 -0.33 11.62
CA MET A 85 -5.80 -0.46 11.96
C MET A 85 -6.28 -1.91 11.78
N MET A 86 -6.72 -2.56 12.87
CA MET A 86 -7.49 -3.81 12.81
C MET A 86 -8.71 -3.66 11.89
N ARG A 87 -9.28 -4.74 11.36
CA ARG A 87 -10.50 -4.64 10.54
C ARG A 87 -11.65 -3.91 11.28
N SER A 88 -11.70 -4.04 12.61
CA SER A 88 -12.60 -3.35 13.55
C SER A 88 -12.14 -1.96 14.02
N GLN A 89 -10.86 -1.62 13.81
CA GLN A 89 -10.24 -0.33 14.20
C GLN A 89 -9.88 0.54 12.99
N ARG A 90 -9.97 -0.01 11.78
CA ARG A 90 -10.16 0.76 10.55
C ARG A 90 -11.32 1.68 10.89
N PRO A 91 -11.22 3.00 10.60
CA PRO A 91 -12.25 3.91 11.01
C PRO A 91 -13.53 3.28 10.49
N ALA A 92 -14.48 3.02 11.39
CA ALA A 92 -15.79 2.55 11.01
C ALA A 92 -16.50 3.69 10.29
N THR A 93 -15.87 4.36 9.31
CA THR A 93 -16.27 5.65 8.78
C THR A 93 -16.88 6.48 9.90
N THR A 94 -16.11 6.76 10.96
CA THR A 94 -16.62 7.42 12.18
C THR A 94 -17.54 8.57 11.77
N PRO A 95 -18.81 8.59 12.21
CA PRO A 95 -19.80 9.53 11.65
C PRO A 95 -19.49 11.01 11.89
N ASP A 96 -18.51 11.35 12.73
CA ASP A 96 -18.38 12.68 13.32
C ASP A 96 -17.42 13.63 12.59
N ASP A 97 -16.52 13.13 11.73
CA ASP A 97 -15.61 13.96 10.91
C ASP A 97 -16.09 14.10 9.45
N ARG A 98 -17.39 13.90 9.19
CA ARG A 98 -17.99 14.05 7.86
C ARG A 98 -18.09 15.54 7.46
N ARG A 99 -17.03 16.09 6.91
CA ARG A 99 -17.09 17.35 6.14
C ARG A 99 -16.63 17.09 4.70
N GLY A 100 -17.50 16.44 3.93
CA GLY A 100 -17.37 16.27 2.48
C GLY A 100 -17.71 14.85 2.02
N GLU A 101 -18.92 14.67 1.50
CA GLU A 101 -19.30 13.50 0.70
C GLU A 101 -19.74 14.01 -0.67
N HIS A 102 -19.19 13.42 -1.72
CA HIS A 102 -19.53 13.73 -3.11
C HIS A 102 -19.40 12.47 -3.97
N THR A 103 -19.75 12.57 -5.25
CA THR A 103 -19.64 11.46 -6.20
C THR A 103 -18.59 11.72 -7.26
N THR A 104 -17.95 10.65 -7.72
CA THR A 104 -17.03 10.63 -8.86
C THR A 104 -17.53 9.63 -9.90
N THR A 105 -17.30 9.94 -11.18
CA THR A 105 -17.52 9.01 -12.30
C THR A 105 -16.25 8.22 -12.65
N VAL A 106 -15.09 8.60 -12.09
CA VAL A 106 -13.85 7.84 -12.25
C VAL A 106 -13.94 6.57 -11.40
N ASP A 107 -13.90 5.41 -12.06
CA ASP A 107 -13.91 4.11 -11.39
C ASP A 107 -12.70 4.00 -10.44
N PRO A 108 -12.92 3.82 -9.12
CA PRO A 108 -11.82 3.73 -8.15
C PRO A 108 -10.82 2.62 -8.47
N ARG A 109 -11.24 1.57 -9.18
CA ARG A 109 -10.33 0.50 -9.61
C ARG A 109 -9.27 0.97 -10.59
N THR A 110 -9.49 2.09 -11.28
CA THR A 110 -8.50 2.74 -12.15
C THR A 110 -7.26 3.18 -11.35
N ILE A 111 -7.49 3.83 -10.20
CA ILE A 111 -6.41 4.22 -9.29
C ILE A 111 -5.90 3.01 -8.52
N ALA A 112 -6.78 2.09 -8.11
CA ALA A 112 -6.38 0.89 -7.38
C ALA A 112 -5.42 -0.01 -8.17
N ALA A 113 -5.62 -0.11 -9.49
CA ALA A 113 -4.80 -0.91 -10.40
C ALA A 113 -3.71 -0.09 -11.10
N ALA A 114 -3.42 1.13 -10.63
CA ALA A 114 -2.44 1.99 -11.24
C ALA A 114 -1.05 1.32 -11.26
N PRO A 115 -0.35 1.31 -12.41
CA PRO A 115 0.98 0.71 -12.50
C PRO A 115 2.00 1.52 -11.71
N ALA A 116 3.17 0.92 -11.44
CA ALA A 116 4.20 1.54 -10.60
C ALA A 116 4.67 2.93 -11.11
N GLY A 117 4.67 3.16 -12.43
CA GLY A 117 4.98 4.46 -13.01
C GLY A 117 3.92 5.52 -12.66
N ALA A 118 2.64 5.15 -12.70
CA ALA A 118 1.54 6.03 -12.32
C ALA A 118 1.57 6.34 -10.81
N ASN A 119 1.79 5.33 -9.96
CA ASN A 119 1.92 5.53 -8.51
C ASN A 119 3.05 6.51 -8.17
N LEU A 120 4.20 6.39 -8.86
CA LEU A 120 5.33 7.30 -8.66
C LEU A 120 5.01 8.72 -9.13
N ALA A 121 4.35 8.87 -10.29
CA ALA A 121 3.94 10.16 -10.81
C ALA A 121 2.93 10.85 -9.88
N MET A 122 1.90 10.13 -9.43
CA MET A 122 0.90 10.66 -8.47
C MET A 122 1.58 11.15 -7.19
N ALA A 123 2.46 10.34 -6.60
CA ALA A 123 3.19 10.72 -5.39
C ALA A 123 4.10 11.94 -5.62
N ALA A 124 4.81 11.99 -6.74
CA ALA A 124 5.72 13.09 -7.07
C ALA A 124 5.00 14.42 -7.35
N ILE A 125 3.84 14.37 -8.03
CA ILE A 125 3.04 15.55 -8.37
C ILE A 125 2.33 16.10 -7.12
N THR A 126 1.75 15.22 -6.29
CA THR A 126 0.79 15.64 -5.26
C THR A 126 1.34 15.58 -3.83
N GLY A 127 2.40 14.79 -3.60
CA GLY A 127 2.87 14.44 -2.26
C GLY A 127 1.93 13.51 -1.49
N LEU A 128 0.89 12.96 -2.14
CA LEU A 128 -0.12 12.12 -1.51
C LEU A 128 0.29 10.65 -1.49
N GLY A 129 -0.15 9.94 -0.45
CA GLY A 129 -0.13 8.48 -0.42
C GLY A 129 -1.41 7.92 -1.02
N CYS A 130 -1.31 6.93 -1.91
CA CYS A 130 -2.47 6.22 -2.46
C CYS A 130 -2.33 4.72 -2.17
N TYR A 131 -3.36 4.13 -1.58
CA TYR A 131 -3.42 2.69 -1.32
C TYR A 131 -4.84 2.18 -1.51
N SER A 132 -4.97 0.94 -1.92
CA SER A 132 -6.26 0.31 -2.15
C SER A 132 -6.37 -0.99 -1.37
N TYR A 133 -7.58 -1.32 -0.95
CA TYR A 133 -7.88 -2.61 -0.35
C TYR A 133 -9.24 -3.10 -0.81
N ARG A 134 -9.40 -4.42 -0.84
CA ARG A 134 -10.69 -5.07 -1.06
C ARG A 134 -11.31 -5.45 0.28
N GLU A 135 -12.63 -5.26 0.36
CA GLU A 135 -13.44 -5.73 1.46
C GLU A 135 -14.73 -6.29 0.88
N ASP A 136 -14.87 -7.62 0.99
CA ASP A 136 -15.92 -8.40 0.32
C ASP A 136 -15.94 -8.08 -1.19
N ASP A 137 -17.10 -7.73 -1.75
CA ASP A 137 -17.24 -7.34 -3.16
C ASP A 137 -16.94 -5.85 -3.42
N THR A 138 -16.33 -5.14 -2.47
CA THR A 138 -16.02 -3.71 -2.59
C THR A 138 -14.53 -3.46 -2.73
N CYS A 139 -14.18 -2.44 -3.52
CA CYS A 139 -12.81 -1.93 -3.59
C CYS A 139 -12.82 -0.50 -3.05
N ARG A 140 -11.93 -0.22 -2.11
CA ARG A 140 -11.75 1.12 -1.55
C ARG A 140 -10.36 1.61 -1.89
N VAL A 141 -10.28 2.84 -2.40
CA VAL A 141 -9.03 3.57 -2.57
C VAL A 141 -9.00 4.65 -1.52
N VAL A 142 -7.92 4.68 -0.74
CA VAL A 142 -7.65 5.71 0.24
C VAL A 142 -6.52 6.57 -0.27
N VAL A 143 -6.73 7.88 -0.25
CA VAL A 143 -5.70 8.88 -0.50
C VAL A 143 -5.43 9.60 0.81
N THR A 144 -4.17 9.72 1.19
CA THR A 144 -3.76 10.43 2.40
C THR A 144 -2.83 11.58 2.07
N ASP A 145 -2.91 12.64 2.85
CA ASP A 145 -1.98 13.76 2.87
C ASP A 145 -1.12 13.65 4.14
N PRO A 146 0.07 13.01 4.08
CA PRO A 146 0.83 12.67 5.28
C PRO A 146 1.18 13.88 6.17
N PRO A 147 1.56 15.07 5.63
CA PRO A 147 1.82 16.25 6.44
C PRO A 147 0.64 16.73 7.28
N THR A 148 -0.61 16.55 6.81
CA THR A 148 -1.81 17.07 7.49
C THR A 148 -2.64 15.99 8.17
N GLY A 149 -2.45 14.73 7.80
CA GLY A 149 -3.29 13.62 8.23
C GLY A 149 -4.68 13.60 7.56
N ASN A 150 -4.95 14.51 6.61
CA ASN A 150 -6.19 14.50 5.83
C ASN A 150 -6.27 13.26 4.95
N TRP A 151 -7.48 12.88 4.59
CA TRP A 151 -7.73 11.67 3.83
C TRP A 151 -8.98 11.78 2.95
N SER A 152 -9.01 11.01 1.87
CA SER A 152 -10.20 10.72 1.08
C SER A 152 -10.32 9.21 0.85
N VAL A 153 -11.55 8.71 0.75
CA VAL A 153 -11.86 7.32 0.43
C VAL A 153 -12.88 7.27 -0.69
N ALA A 154 -12.49 6.75 -1.85
CA ALA A 154 -13.39 6.43 -2.94
C ALA A 154 -13.78 4.95 -2.87
N THR A 155 -15.09 4.67 -2.93
CA THR A 155 -15.63 3.30 -2.78
C THR A 155 -16.26 2.83 -4.07
N TRP A 156 -15.67 1.81 -4.68
CA TRP A 156 -16.27 1.06 -5.78
C TRP A 156 -17.21 -0.03 -5.24
N ARG A 157 -18.35 -0.22 -5.93
CA ARG A 157 -19.31 -1.30 -5.71
C ARG A 157 -19.77 -1.89 -7.05
N PRO A 158 -20.08 -3.20 -7.12
CA PRO A 158 -20.60 -3.82 -8.33
C PRO A 158 -21.89 -3.15 -8.81
N GLY A 159 -22.06 -3.03 -10.14
CA GLY A 159 -23.28 -2.51 -10.76
C GLY A 159 -23.51 -1.00 -10.60
N ARG A 160 -22.47 -0.23 -10.24
CA ARG A 160 -22.51 1.24 -10.16
C ARG A 160 -21.58 1.88 -11.18
N ASP A 161 -21.98 3.04 -11.68
CA ASP A 161 -21.28 3.95 -12.58
C ASP A 161 -20.89 5.28 -11.91
N GLU A 162 -21.56 5.66 -10.83
CA GLU A 162 -21.13 6.70 -9.89
C GLU A 162 -20.67 6.11 -8.55
N TYR A 163 -19.59 6.68 -8.02
CA TYR A 163 -18.91 6.17 -6.82
C TYR A 163 -18.85 7.23 -5.74
N THR A 164 -19.11 6.83 -4.50
CA THR A 164 -19.06 7.73 -3.35
C THR A 164 -17.62 7.99 -2.94
N VAL A 165 -17.27 9.26 -2.79
CA VAL A 165 -16.02 9.74 -2.21
C VAL A 165 -16.33 10.45 -0.89
N ARG A 166 -15.63 10.06 0.16
CA ARG A 166 -15.70 10.70 1.47
C ARG A 166 -14.35 11.26 1.83
N GLN A 167 -14.28 12.46 2.38
CA GLN A 167 -13.01 13.07 2.76
C GLN A 167 -13.07 13.84 4.06
N ALA A 168 -11.90 14.02 4.65
CA ALA A 168 -11.64 14.93 5.75
C ALA A 168 -10.64 16.01 5.30
N GLY A 169 -10.94 17.27 5.65
CA GLY A 169 -10.16 18.43 5.22
C GLY A 169 -10.76 19.14 4.00
N GLY A 170 -10.23 20.31 3.67
CA GLY A 170 -10.70 21.14 2.54
C GLY A 170 -9.95 20.90 1.23
N ARG A 171 -8.89 20.08 1.24
CA ARG A 171 -8.08 19.74 0.08
C ARG A 171 -8.74 18.57 -0.67
N PRO A 172 -9.00 18.67 -1.98
CA PRO A 172 -9.71 17.65 -2.75
C PRO A 172 -8.78 16.48 -3.12
N LEU A 173 -8.45 15.63 -2.14
CA LEU A 173 -7.38 14.63 -2.28
C LEU A 173 -7.67 13.58 -3.36
N TRP A 174 -8.93 13.20 -3.53
CA TRP A 174 -9.32 12.24 -4.56
C TRP A 174 -9.10 12.82 -5.97
N GLU A 175 -9.54 14.05 -6.17
CA GLU A 175 -9.42 14.79 -7.43
C GLU A 175 -7.96 15.00 -7.79
N GLU A 176 -7.12 15.41 -6.84
CA GLU A 176 -5.69 15.60 -7.09
C GLU A 176 -4.99 14.30 -7.51
N ALA A 177 -5.33 13.16 -6.89
CA ALA A 177 -4.78 11.87 -7.28
C ALA A 177 -5.25 11.46 -8.69
N VAL A 178 -6.53 11.67 -8.99
CA VAL A 178 -7.12 11.41 -10.31
C VAL A 178 -6.48 12.28 -11.39
N ASP A 179 -6.36 13.59 -11.16
CA ASP A 179 -5.74 14.53 -12.09
C ASP A 179 -4.27 14.17 -12.36
N ALA A 180 -3.53 13.79 -11.32
CA ALA A 180 -2.15 13.34 -11.45
C ALA A 180 -2.03 12.02 -12.26
N TYR A 181 -2.97 11.08 -12.09
CA TYR A 181 -3.05 9.87 -12.90
C TYR A 181 -3.29 10.19 -14.38
N PHE A 182 -4.28 11.04 -14.68
CA PHE A 182 -4.56 11.45 -16.06
C PHE A 182 -3.41 12.25 -16.69
N ARG A 183 -2.68 13.05 -15.89
CA ARG A 183 -1.45 13.71 -16.33
C ARG A 183 -0.36 12.70 -16.68
N TRP A 184 -0.16 11.66 -15.86
CA TRP A 184 0.78 10.58 -16.20
C TRP A 184 0.40 9.86 -17.50
N MET A 185 -0.89 9.59 -17.72
CA MET A 185 -1.36 9.01 -18.99
C MET A 185 -1.04 9.92 -20.18
N SER A 186 -1.16 11.25 -20.01
CA SER A 186 -0.80 12.21 -21.06
C SER A 186 0.69 12.18 -21.45
N TRP A 187 1.56 11.61 -20.61
CA TRP A 187 2.98 11.40 -20.92
C TRP A 187 3.26 10.13 -21.71
N GLY A 188 2.21 9.40 -22.12
CA GLY A 188 2.33 8.12 -22.82
C GLY A 188 2.59 6.95 -21.88
N GLU A 189 2.02 7.01 -20.66
CA GLU A 189 2.07 5.93 -19.67
C GLU A 189 3.49 5.41 -19.37
N PRO A 190 4.47 6.29 -19.07
CA PRO A 190 5.84 5.86 -18.86
C PRO A 190 5.95 4.86 -17.70
N GLY A 191 6.68 3.77 -17.95
CA GLY A 191 7.06 2.80 -16.93
C GLY A 191 7.94 3.42 -15.85
N ARG A 192 8.00 2.77 -14.68
CA ARG A 192 8.79 3.23 -13.52
C ARG A 192 10.27 3.41 -13.86
N ASP A 193 10.79 2.62 -14.79
CA ASP A 193 12.17 2.62 -15.28
C ASP A 193 12.58 3.92 -15.97
N ARG A 194 11.61 4.70 -16.48
CA ARG A 194 11.87 6.02 -17.08
C ARG A 194 11.96 7.13 -16.06
N PHE A 195 11.59 6.89 -14.80
CA PHE A 195 11.72 7.87 -13.75
C PHE A 195 13.06 7.75 -13.06
N GLY A 196 13.63 8.89 -12.69
CA GLY A 196 14.76 8.96 -11.78
C GLY A 196 14.51 9.95 -10.66
N MET A 197 15.42 9.97 -9.69
CA MET A 197 15.36 10.87 -8.55
C MET A 197 16.74 11.46 -8.28
N THR A 198 16.78 12.78 -8.13
CA THR A 198 17.96 13.49 -7.63
C THR A 198 17.74 13.80 -6.16
N VAL A 199 18.68 13.38 -5.31
CA VAL A 199 18.66 13.68 -3.88
C VAL A 199 19.84 14.60 -3.56
N THR A 200 19.57 15.69 -2.86
CA THR A 200 20.56 16.67 -2.42
C THR A 200 20.33 17.00 -0.94
N PRO A 201 21.29 17.66 -0.26
CA PRO A 201 21.05 18.17 1.09
C PRO A 201 19.86 19.16 1.19
N LYS A 202 19.41 19.75 0.07
CA LYS A 202 18.29 20.69 0.02
C LYS A 202 16.94 19.99 -0.21
N GLY A 203 16.92 18.71 -0.55
CA GLY A 203 15.70 17.95 -0.82
C GLY A 203 15.86 16.93 -1.94
N GLN A 204 14.72 16.34 -2.32
CA GLN A 204 14.61 15.33 -3.36
C GLN A 204 13.72 15.82 -4.51
N GLN A 205 14.03 15.40 -5.73
CA GLN A 205 13.26 15.74 -6.92
C GLN A 205 13.17 14.53 -7.85
N VAL A 206 11.95 14.16 -8.22
CA VAL A 206 11.66 13.12 -9.22
C VAL A 206 11.64 13.75 -10.60
N TRP A 207 12.10 13.03 -11.62
CA TRP A 207 12.15 13.48 -13.00
C TRP A 207 11.86 12.33 -13.98
N LEU A 208 11.49 12.67 -15.22
CA LEU A 208 11.17 11.73 -16.29
C LEU A 208 12.23 11.79 -17.40
N ASP A 209 12.81 10.65 -17.73
CA ASP A 209 13.92 10.43 -18.68
C ASP A 209 15.25 11.07 -18.27
N THR A 210 15.25 12.35 -17.90
CA THR A 210 16.45 13.10 -17.53
C THR A 210 16.22 14.06 -16.36
N PRO A 211 17.25 14.39 -15.55
CA PRO A 211 17.15 15.34 -14.44
C PRO A 211 16.59 16.73 -14.82
N GLU A 212 16.72 17.14 -16.08
CA GLU A 212 16.23 18.43 -16.61
C GLU A 212 14.71 18.44 -16.85
N ARG A 213 14.03 17.29 -16.72
CA ARG A 213 12.59 17.13 -16.89
C ARG A 213 11.92 16.76 -15.56
N PRO A 214 11.87 17.68 -14.59
CA PRO A 214 11.30 17.40 -13.30
C PRO A 214 9.81 17.11 -13.38
N VAL A 215 9.37 16.16 -12.57
CA VAL A 215 7.95 15.92 -12.31
C VAL A 215 7.52 16.92 -11.24
N THR A 216 6.69 17.88 -11.63
CA THR A 216 6.18 18.92 -10.74
C THR A 216 4.66 18.86 -10.67
N PRO A 217 4.04 19.50 -9.65
CA PRO A 217 2.64 19.86 -9.67
C PRO A 217 2.20 20.55 -10.96
#